data_AF-A0A3D0YPJ3-F1
#
_entry.id   AF-A0A3D0YPJ3-F1
#
_cell.length_a   1.000
_cell.length_b   1.000
_cell.length_c   1.000
_cell.angle_alpha   90.00
_cell.angle_beta   90.00
_cell.angle_gamma   90.00
#
_symmetry.space_group_name_H-M   'P 1'
#
loop_
_entity.id
_entity.type
_entity.pdbx_description
1 polymer ?
#
loop_
_entity_poly.entity_id
_entity_poly.type
_entity_poly.pdbx_seq_one_letter_code
_entity_poly.pdbx_strand_id
1 'polypeptide(L)'
;MMDIVYFDLETQRSFGDVGGAANKDKMGISVGVAYSTRTEQYHIFNESQTDELVNMLVKADLVVGYNHLYFDYPVLQGYTILDLINTTANLDMMVEVENVLGHRLKLDSLASASLGTGKS
;
A
#
# COMPACT_ATOMS: atom_id res chain seq x y z
N MET A 1 15.91 4.24 -16.38
CA MET A 1 14.56 3.67 -16.51
C MET A 1 13.79 4.08 -15.26
N MET A 2 12.53 4.48 -15.42
CA MET A 2 11.68 4.86 -14.29
C MET A 2 11.40 3.64 -13.40
N ASP A 3 11.45 3.82 -12.08
CA ASP A 3 11.15 2.78 -11.09
C ASP A 3 9.74 2.99 -10.52
N ILE A 4 8.80 2.20 -11.04
CA ILE A 4 7.46 2.10 -10.49
C ILE A 4 7.49 0.98 -9.45
N VAL A 5 7.08 1.31 -8.23
CA VAL A 5 7.00 0.36 -7.13
C VAL A 5 5.54 0.06 -6.83
N TYR A 6 5.13 -1.18 -7.08
CA TYR A 6 3.82 -1.70 -6.68
C TYR A 6 3.97 -2.28 -5.29
N PHE A 7 3.13 -1.91 -4.32
CA PHE A 7 3.25 -2.46 -2.98
C PHE A 7 1.90 -2.73 -2.33
N ASP A 8 1.95 -3.61 -1.33
CA ASP A 8 0.86 -3.99 -0.45
C ASP A 8 1.43 -4.38 0.92
N LEU A 9 0.67 -4.20 2.00
CA LEU A 9 1.05 -4.71 3.32
C LEU A 9 -0.09 -5.45 4.01
N GLU A 10 0.30 -6.40 4.85
CA GLU A 10 -0.60 -7.10 5.76
C GLU A 10 -0.28 -6.73 7.20
N THR A 11 -1.32 -6.58 8.02
CA THR A 11 -1.21 -6.09 9.39
C THR A 11 -1.24 -7.22 10.43
N GLN A 12 -0.58 -7.02 11.58
CA GLN A 12 -0.61 -7.98 12.68
C GLN A 12 -1.93 -8.00 13.46
N ARG A 13 -2.58 -6.83 13.54
CA ARG A 13 -3.80 -6.61 14.32
C ARG A 13 -4.89 -6.07 13.43
N SER A 14 -6.13 -6.48 13.70
CA SER A 14 -7.30 -5.97 13.00
C SER A 14 -7.68 -4.56 13.47
N PHE A 15 -8.60 -3.92 12.75
CA PHE A 15 -9.21 -2.67 13.21
C PHE A 15 -9.84 -2.77 14.60
N GLY A 16 -10.47 -3.91 14.92
CA GLY A 16 -11.11 -4.12 16.22
C GLY A 16 -10.09 -4.12 17.35
N ASP A 17 -8.94 -4.77 17.14
CA ASP A 17 -7.89 -4.94 18.14
C ASP A 17 -7.23 -3.61 18.54
N VAL A 18 -7.19 -2.64 17.64
CA VAL A 18 -6.61 -1.31 17.90
C VAL A 18 -7.64 -0.26 18.30
N GLY A 19 -8.92 -0.65 18.45
CA GLY A 19 -9.99 0.29 18.82
C GLY A 19 -10.46 1.17 17.67
N GLY A 20 -10.38 0.67 16.43
CA GLY A 20 -10.99 1.28 15.25
C GLY A 20 -10.02 1.99 14.30
N ALA A 21 -10.57 2.51 13.20
CA ALA A 21 -9.83 3.06 12.07
C ALA A 21 -9.02 4.34 12.37
N ALA A 22 -9.19 4.95 13.54
CA ALA A 22 -8.38 6.08 14.00
C ALA A 22 -6.98 5.67 14.50
N ASN A 23 -6.77 4.37 14.78
CA ASN A 23 -5.54 3.82 15.36
C ASN A 23 -4.78 2.89 14.40
N LYS A 24 -4.80 3.18 13.09
CA LYS A 24 -4.16 2.32 12.07
C LYS A 24 -2.66 2.17 12.30
N ASP A 25 -2.01 3.21 12.82
CA ASP A 25 -0.60 3.25 13.23
C ASP A 25 -0.26 2.17 14.28
N LYS A 26 -1.25 1.67 15.02
CA LYS A 26 -1.07 0.63 16.05
C LYS A 26 -1.31 -0.79 15.53
N MET A 27 -1.72 -0.96 14.27
CA MET A 27 -2.07 -2.26 13.70
C MET A 27 -0.84 -3.16 13.54
N GLY A 28 0.33 -2.52 13.36
CA GLY A 28 1.61 -3.19 13.14
C GLY A 28 1.67 -3.91 11.79
N ILE A 29 2.87 -4.09 11.25
CA ILE A 29 3.09 -4.74 9.95
C ILE A 29 3.50 -6.19 10.19
N SER A 30 2.77 -7.12 9.58
CA SER A 30 3.14 -8.53 9.53
C SER A 30 4.14 -8.75 8.38
N VAL A 31 3.78 -8.29 7.18
CA VAL A 31 4.60 -8.38 5.99
C VAL A 31 4.25 -7.24 5.05
N GLY A 32 5.26 -6.62 4.45
CA GLY A 32 5.11 -5.76 3.29
C GLY A 32 5.74 -6.42 2.07
N VAL A 33 5.11 -6.30 0.91
CA VAL A 33 5.65 -6.81 -0.36
C VAL A 33 5.67 -5.67 -1.36
N ALA A 34 6.80 -5.52 -2.06
CA ALA A 34 6.95 -4.54 -3.13
C ALA A 34 7.52 -5.19 -4.39
N TYR A 35 7.03 -4.79 -5.56
CA TYR A 35 7.62 -5.12 -6.85
C TYR A 35 8.19 -3.85 -7.49
N SER A 36 9.49 -3.85 -7.84
CA SER A 36 10.16 -2.74 -8.53
C SER A 36 10.30 -3.06 -10.02
N THR A 37 9.85 -2.15 -10.89
CA THR A 37 10.06 -2.30 -12.34
C THR A 37 11.50 -2.10 -12.75
N ARG A 38 12.31 -1.39 -11.95
CA ARG A 38 13.75 -1.21 -12.24
C ARG A 38 14.55 -2.47 -12.00
N THR A 39 14.24 -3.22 -10.94
CA THR A 39 14.94 -4.48 -10.62
C THR A 39 14.23 -5.71 -11.17
N GLU A 40 12.98 -5.57 -11.63
CA GLU A 40 12.10 -6.66 -12.04
C GLU A 40 11.94 -7.75 -10.97
N GLN A 41 11.91 -7.34 -9.70
CA GLN A 41 11.95 -8.25 -8.55
C GLN A 41 10.91 -7.88 -7.50
N TYR A 42 10.43 -8.92 -6.82
CA TYR A 42 9.71 -8.81 -5.57
C TYR A 42 10.68 -8.68 -4.41
N HIS A 43 10.37 -7.78 -3.49
CA HIS A 43 11.05 -7.55 -2.23
C HIS A 43 10.04 -7.78 -1.11
N ILE A 44 10.41 -8.58 -0.11
CA ILE A 44 9.54 -8.96 1.00
C ILE A 44 10.18 -8.43 2.28
N PHE A 45 9.40 -7.70 3.06
CA PHE A 45 9.84 -7.04 4.28
C PHE A 45 9.02 -7.57 5.44
N ASN A 46 9.69 -8.11 6.47
CA ASN A 46 9.05 -8.33 7.75
C ASN A 46 9.00 -7.02 8.56
N GLU A 47 8.36 -7.03 9.73
CA GLU A 47 8.23 -5.84 10.59
C GLU A 47 9.58 -5.14 10.88
N SER A 48 10.64 -5.90 11.14
CA SER A 48 11.97 -5.35 11.44
C SER A 48 12.66 -4.69 10.24
N GLN A 49 12.15 -4.94 9.03
CA GLN A 49 12.63 -4.38 7.77
C GLN A 49 11.71 -3.25 7.25
N THR A 50 10.78 -2.76 8.06
CA THR A 50 9.85 -1.69 7.65
C THR A 50 10.57 -0.43 7.20
N ASP A 51 11.71 -0.09 7.81
CA ASP A 51 12.52 1.05 7.38
C ASP A 51 13.05 0.88 5.95
N GLU A 52 13.37 -0.35 5.53
CA GLU A 52 13.80 -0.64 4.16
C GLU A 52 12.64 -0.49 3.16
N LEU A 53 11.44 -0.95 3.53
CA LEU A 53 10.23 -0.73 2.74
C LEU A 53 9.96 0.78 2.57
N VAL A 54 9.94 1.54 3.67
CA VAL A 54 9.74 2.99 3.63
C VAL A 54 10.77 3.67 2.73
N ASN A 55 12.06 3.31 2.86
CA ASN A 55 13.11 3.84 2.01
C ASN A 55 12.93 3.48 0.52
N MET A 56 12.41 2.30 0.22
CA MET A 56 12.10 1.88 -1.15
C MET A 56 10.97 2.71 -1.74
N LEU A 57 9.89 2.94 -0.98
CA LEU A 57 8.74 3.75 -1.41
C LEU A 57 9.13 5.21 -1.65
N VAL A 58 9.92 5.80 -0.74
CA VAL A 58 10.41 7.19 -0.85
C VAL A 58 11.33 7.40 -2.07
N LYS A 59 12.06 6.37 -2.50
CA LYS A 59 12.97 6.43 -3.65
C LYS A 59 12.30 6.06 -4.97
N ALA A 60 11.06 5.59 -4.97
CA ALA A 60 10.33 5.23 -6.17
C ALA A 60 9.98 6.48 -6.98
N ASP A 61 10.01 6.38 -8.30
CA ASP A 61 9.51 7.45 -9.16
C ASP A 61 7.96 7.51 -9.13
N LEU A 62 7.31 6.37 -8.83
CA LEU A 62 5.87 6.26 -8.60
C LEU A 62 5.59 5.06 -7.69
N VAL A 63 4.78 5.27 -6.65
CA VAL A 63 4.23 4.20 -5.82
C VAL A 63 2.81 3.89 -6.26
N VAL A 64 2.55 2.61 -6.57
CA VAL A 64 1.24 2.10 -6.97
C VAL A 64 0.74 1.14 -5.90
N GLY A 65 -0.51 1.32 -5.49
CA GLY A 65 -1.17 0.45 -4.51
C GLY A 65 -2.69 0.48 -4.67
N TYR A 66 -3.38 -0.23 -3.78
CA TYR A 66 -4.84 -0.23 -3.73
C TYR A 66 -5.32 0.22 -2.36
N ASN A 67 -5.89 1.42 -2.26
CA ASN A 67 -6.26 2.08 -1.00
C ASN A 67 -5.06 2.38 -0.07
N HIS A 68 -3.85 2.47 -0.64
CA HIS A 68 -2.62 2.63 0.13
C HIS A 68 -2.50 3.99 0.80
N LEU A 69 -3.12 5.04 0.24
CA LEU A 69 -3.12 6.37 0.85
C LEU A 69 -3.94 6.40 2.14
N TYR A 70 -5.01 5.60 2.25
CA TYR A 70 -5.94 5.65 3.37
C TYR A 70 -5.84 4.45 4.32
N PHE A 71 -5.07 3.43 3.95
CA PHE A 71 -4.85 2.26 4.78
C PHE A 71 -3.36 2.03 5.06
N ASP A 72 -2.57 1.67 4.05
CA ASP A 72 -1.18 1.23 4.19
C ASP A 72 -0.27 2.33 4.74
N TYR A 73 -0.34 3.55 4.20
CA TYR A 73 0.45 4.68 4.69
C TYR A 73 0.13 5.05 6.15
N PRO A 74 -1.15 5.15 6.55
CA PRO A 74 -1.50 5.26 7.96
C PRO A 74 -0.96 4.15 8.87
N VAL A 75 -0.87 2.90 8.39
CA VAL A 75 -0.23 1.81 9.16
C VAL A 75 1.29 2.05 9.25
N LEU A 76 1.94 2.38 8.13
CA LEU A 76 3.37 2.71 8.08
C LEU A 76 3.74 3.92 8.95
N GLN A 77 2.81 4.83 9.23
CA GLN A 77 3.03 5.96 10.13
C GLN A 77 3.41 5.54 11.56
N GLY A 78 3.11 4.30 11.97
CA GLY A 78 3.61 3.73 13.23
C GLY A 78 5.13 3.47 13.25
N TYR A 79 5.77 3.48 12.08
CA TYR A 79 7.18 3.11 11.88
C TYR A 79 8.04 4.25 11.33
N THR A 80 7.45 5.30 10.77
CA THR A 80 8.19 6.43 10.22
C THR A 80 7.59 7.77 10.63
N ILE A 81 8.46 8.78 10.74
CA ILE A 81 8.05 10.19 10.93
C ILE A 81 7.75 10.90 9.61
N LEU A 82 8.05 10.26 8.47
CA LEU A 82 7.81 10.84 7.15
C LEU A 82 6.32 10.88 6.88
N ASP A 83 5.88 11.98 6.26
CA ASP A 83 4.56 12.06 5.66
C ASP A 83 4.63 11.40 4.28
N LEU A 84 4.33 10.11 4.21
CA LEU A 84 4.48 9.34 2.98
C LEU A 84 3.60 9.86 1.85
N ILE A 85 2.38 10.35 2.14
CA ILE A 85 1.46 10.88 1.12
C ILE A 85 2.12 12.04 0.36
N ASN A 86 2.79 12.94 1.08
CA ASN A 86 3.42 14.11 0.49
C ASN A 86 4.88 13.89 0.06
N THR A 87 5.51 12.81 0.53
CA THR A 87 6.91 12.49 0.22
C THR A 87 7.04 11.59 -1.02
N THR A 88 5.99 10.83 -1.37
CA THR A 88 5.98 9.95 -2.54
C THR A 88 5.08 10.48 -3.65
N ALA A 89 5.41 10.15 -4.91
CA ALA A 89 4.45 10.25 -6.00
C ALA A 89 3.55 9.00 -5.98
N ASN A 90 2.23 9.18 -6.01
CA ASN A 90 1.27 8.12 -5.72
C ASN A 90 0.26 7.90 -6.84
N LEU A 91 -0.02 6.63 -7.13
CA LEU A 91 -1.19 6.17 -7.87
C LEU A 91 -1.96 5.18 -7.00
N ASP A 92 -2.98 5.66 -6.30
CA ASP A 92 -3.89 4.79 -5.55
C ASP A 92 -5.02 4.35 -6.47
N MET A 93 -5.01 3.08 -6.88
CA MET A 93 -5.96 2.57 -7.85
C MET A 93 -7.41 2.66 -7.36
N MET A 94 -7.67 2.59 -6.05
CA MET A 94 -9.03 2.73 -5.53
C MET A 94 -9.54 4.16 -5.69
N VAL A 95 -8.66 5.16 -5.47
CA VAL A 95 -8.99 6.58 -5.66
C VAL A 95 -9.27 6.89 -7.11
N GLU A 96 -8.44 6.40 -8.03
CA GLU A 96 -8.67 6.63 -9.46
C GLU A 96 -9.96 5.98 -9.95
N VAL A 97 -10.26 4.77 -9.48
CA VAL A 97 -11.55 4.11 -9.79
C VAL A 97 -12.73 4.91 -9.21
N GLU A 98 -12.62 5.42 -7.99
CA GLU A 98 -13.64 6.28 -7.37
C GLU A 98 -13.84 7.57 -8.16
N ASN A 99 -12.78 8.20 -8.64
CA ASN A 99 -12.84 9.41 -9.47
C ASN A 99 -13.60 9.18 -10.79
N VAL A 100 -13.47 7.99 -11.39
CA VAL A 100 -14.14 7.65 -12.65
C VAL A 100 -15.59 7.17 -12.43
N LEU A 101 -15.82 6.34 -11.40
CA LEU A 101 -17.11 5.66 -11.19
C LEU A 101 -18.02 6.35 -10.16
N GLY A 102 -17.50 7.33 -9.41
CA GLY A 102 -18.22 8.04 -8.34
C GLY A 102 -18.44 7.22 -7.07
N HIS A 103 -17.85 6.04 -6.96
CA HIS A 103 -17.92 5.18 -5.77
C HIS A 103 -16.73 4.23 -5.71
N ARG A 104 -16.40 3.76 -4.50
CA ARG A 104 -15.32 2.79 -4.26
C ARG A 104 -15.75 1.39 -4.63
N LEU A 105 -14.80 0.64 -5.21
CA LEU A 105 -14.92 -0.79 -5.44
C LEU A 105 -13.95 -1.57 -4.55
N LYS A 106 -14.28 -2.84 -4.30
CA LYS A 106 -13.30 -3.78 -3.74
C LYS A 106 -12.35 -4.19 -4.86
N LEU A 107 -11.07 -4.41 -4.52
CA LEU A 107 -10.06 -4.88 -5.48
C LEU A 107 -10.51 -6.16 -6.19
N ASP A 108 -11.13 -7.09 -5.45
CA ASP A 108 -11.69 -8.32 -6.02
C ASP A 108 -12.73 -8.07 -7.12
N SER A 109 -13.63 -7.10 -6.91
CA SER A 109 -14.63 -6.73 -7.92
C SER A 109 -13.99 -6.11 -9.16
N LEU A 110 -12.95 -5.30 -8.97
CA LEU A 110 -12.20 -4.70 -10.07
C LEU A 110 -11.45 -5.78 -10.87
N ALA A 111 -10.75 -6.69 -10.21
CA ALA A 111 -10.03 -7.81 -10.83
C ALA A 111 -10.99 -8.71 -11.61
N SER A 112 -12.15 -9.04 -11.03
CA SER A 112 -13.15 -9.90 -11.67
C SER A 112 -13.70 -9.27 -12.94
N ALA A 113 -14.05 -7.98 -12.89
CA ALA A 113 -14.62 -7.27 -14.02
C ALA A 113 -13.61 -6.99 -15.15
N SER A 114 -12.33 -6.79 -14.83
CA SER A 114 -11.29 -6.37 -15.79
C SER A 114 -10.41 -7.51 -16.31
N LEU A 115 -10.04 -8.45 -15.44
CA LEU A 115 -9.10 -9.54 -15.74
C LEU A 115 -9.80 -10.91 -15.80
N GLY A 116 -11.09 -10.99 -15.49
CA GLY A 116 -11.84 -12.25 -15.45
C GLY A 116 -11.40 -13.19 -14.32
N THR A 117 -10.65 -12.68 -13.33
CA THR A 117 -10.14 -13.44 -12.18
C THR A 117 -10.42 -12.68 -10.88
N GLY A 118 -10.57 -13.39 -9.76
CA GLY A 118 -10.69 -12.77 -8.44
C GLY A 118 -9.35 -12.29 -7.88
N LYS A 119 -9.38 -11.60 -6.74
CA LYS A 119 -8.17 -11.33 -5.94
C LYS A 119 -7.62 -12.66 -5.45
N SER A 120 -6.33 -12.89 -5.70
CA SER A 120 -5.53 -14.00 -5.15
C SER A 120 -4.41 -13.48 -4.27
#